data_AF-A0A845QWP2-F1
#
_entry.id   AF-A0A845QWP2-F1
#
_cell.length_a   1.000
_cell.length_b   1.000
_cell.length_c   1.000
_cell.angle_alpha   90.00
_cell.angle_beta   90.00
_cell.angle_gamma   90.00
#
_symmetry.space_group_name_H-M   'P 1'
#
loop_
_entity.id
_entity.type
_entity.pdbx_description
1 polymer ?
#
loop_
_entity_poly.entity_id
_entity_poly.type
_entity_poly.pdbx_seq_one_letter_code
_entity_poly.pdbx_strand_id
1 'polypeptide(L)' 'MAVFTYPKYRNQGYGKQVVKGYINWCLDKDILPIYLVDIENIPSIKLAESLGFEIKSTEVIVSLTLYN' A
#
# COMPACT_ATOMS: atom_id res chain seq x y z
N MET A 1 6.19 3.34 -4.02
CA MET A 1 6.16 2.14 -4.90
C MET A 1 4.72 1.64 -4.95
N ALA A 2 4.18 1.36 -6.13
CA ALA A 2 2.86 0.72 -6.24
C ALA A 2 3.01 -0.81 -6.13
N VAL A 3 2.12 -1.47 -5.38
CA VAL A 3 2.10 -2.93 -5.26
C VAL A 3 0.88 -3.48 -5.99
N PHE A 4 1.11 -4.40 -6.92
CA PHE A 4 0.07 -5.07 -7.68
C PHE A 4 0.20 -6.58 -7.53
N THR A 5 -0.90 -7.24 -7.16
CA THR A 5 -1.01 -8.70 -7.19
C THR A 5 -1.99 -9.10 -8.29
N TYR A 6 -1.49 -9.88 -9.26
CA TYR A 6 -2.32 -10.39 -10.36
C TYR A 6 -3.53 -11.15 -9.80
N PRO A 7 -4.75 -10.99 -10.36
CA PRO A 7 -5.97 -11.57 -9.78
C PRO A 7 -5.88 -13.05 -9.39
N LYS A 8 -5.28 -13.88 -10.25
CA LYS A 8 -5.09 -15.33 -10.00
C LYS A 8 -4.22 -15.67 -8.78
N TYR A 9 -3.44 -14.71 -8.29
CA TYR A 9 -2.50 -14.87 -7.17
C TYR A 9 -2.92 -14.09 -5.92
N ARG A 10 -4.13 -13.51 -5.89
CA ARG A 10 -4.64 -12.82 -4.69
C ARG A 10 -4.95 -13.81 -3.57
N ASN A 11 -5.01 -13.32 -2.34
CA ASN A 11 -5.28 -14.09 -1.12
C ASN A 11 -4.28 -15.23 -0.82
N GLN A 12 -3.10 -15.20 -1.44
CA GLN A 12 -2.01 -16.17 -1.21
C GLN A 12 -0.84 -15.56 -0.41
N GLY A 13 -1.00 -14.33 0.09
CA GLY A 13 0.01 -13.65 0.90
C GLY A 13 1.12 -12.92 0.14
N TYR A 14 1.18 -13.01 -1.19
CA TYR A 14 2.25 -12.37 -1.98
C TYR A 14 2.32 -10.85 -1.80
N GLY A 15 1.18 -10.15 -1.81
CA GLY A 15 1.15 -8.71 -1.53
C GLY A 15 1.76 -8.38 -0.16
N LYS A 16 1.48 -9.19 0.86
CA LYS A 16 2.03 -9.04 2.20
C LYS A 16 3.53 -9.27 2.24
N GLN A 17 4.02 -10.28 1.53
CA GLN A 17 5.46 -10.56 1.44
C GLN A 17 6.22 -9.40 0.78
N VAL A 18 5.69 -8.85 -0.32
CA VAL A 18 6.30 -7.71 -1.02
C VAL A 18 6.36 -6.47 -0.11
N VAL A 19 5.23 -6.10 0.50
CA VAL A 19 5.18 -4.92 1.38
C VAL A 19 6.07 -5.11 2.61
N LYS A 20 6.10 -6.31 3.20
CA LYS A 20 7.00 -6.62 4.32
C LYS A 20 8.47 -6.47 3.94
N GLY A 21 8.86 -6.92 2.74
CA GLY A 21 10.21 -6.71 2.23
C GLY A 21 10.56 -5.23 2.11
N TYR A 22 9.62 -4.40 1.64
CA TYR A 22 9.81 -2.95 1.56
C TYR A 22 9.89 -2.29 2.95
N ILE A 23 9.04 -2.68 3.90
CA ILE A 23 9.12 -2.21 5.29
C ILE A 23 10.51 -2.50 5.86
N ASN A 24 10.98 -3.74 5.75
CA ASN A 24 12.29 -4.12 6.27
C ASN A 24 13.41 -3.29 5.64
N TRP A 25 13.37 -3.09 4.31
CA TRP A 25 14.34 -2.26 3.62
C TRP A 25 14.32 -0.80 4.11
N CYS A 26 13.15 -0.23 4.37
CA CYS A 26 13.03 1.11 4.95
C CYS A 26 13.67 1.17 6.35
N LEU A 27 13.35 0.20 7.21
CA LEU A 27 13.87 0.13 8.58
C LEU A 27 15.40 -0.04 8.60
N ASP A 28 15.95 -0.89 7.73
CA ASP A 28 17.40 -1.11 7.60
C ASP A 28 18.16 0.15 7.13
N LYS A 29 17.43 1.16 6.63
CA LYS A 29 17.96 2.42 6.10
C LYS A 29 17.60 3.64 6.96
N ASP A 30 17.01 3.44 8.14
CA ASP A 30 16.47 4.50 8.99
C ASP A 30 15.45 5.40 8.25
N ILE A 31 14.67 4.82 7.35
CA ILE A 31 13.60 5.49 6.61
C ILE A 31 12.25 5.09 7.23
N LEU A 32 11.40 6.08 7.51
CA LEU A 32 10.02 5.83 7.92
C LEU A 32 9.22 5.28 6.73
N PRO A 33 8.69 4.04 6.78
CA PRO A 33 7.84 3.54 5.71
C PRO A 33 6.49 4.28 5.71
N ILE A 34 6.09 4.76 4.53
CA ILE A 34 4.78 5.38 4.29
C ILE A 34 4.00 4.51 3.31
N TYR A 35 2.75 4.22 3.65
CA TYR A 35 1.83 3.45 2.82
C TYR A 35 0.65 4.33 2.40
N LEU A 36 0.58 4.67 1.12
CA LEU A 36 -0.54 5.40 0.54
C LEU A 36 -1.55 4.42 -0.04
N VAL A 37 -2.84 4.63 0.25
CA VAL A 37 -3.93 3.79 -0.23
C VAL A 37 -5.15 4.64 -0.55
N ASP A 38 -5.87 4.26 -1.60
CA ASP A 38 -7.20 4.80 -1.89
C ASP A 38 -8.19 4.32 -0.81
N ILE A 39 -9.00 5.23 -0.28
CA ILE A 39 -9.96 4.93 0.79
C ILE A 39 -11.00 3.87 0.38
N GLU A 40 -11.28 3.72 -0.92
CA GLU A 40 -12.20 2.70 -1.44
C GLU A 40 -11.51 1.33 -1.62
N ASN A 41 -10.18 1.27 -1.53
CA ASN A 41 -9.41 0.05 -1.70
C ASN A 41 -9.27 -0.74 -0.39
N ILE A 42 -10.40 -1.32 0.05
CA ILE A 42 -10.50 -2.13 1.28
C ILE A 42 -9.42 -3.23 1.37
N PRO A 43 -9.10 -4.01 0.31
CA PRO A 43 -8.04 -5.02 0.40
C PRO A 43 -6.66 -4.43 0.73
N SER A 44 -6.33 -3.26 0.18
CA SER A 44 -5.06 -2.60 0.44
C SER A 44 -5.02 -1.96 1.83
N ILE A 45 -6.15 -1.43 2.34
CA ILE A 45 -6.26 -0.95 3.72
C ILE A 45 -5.99 -2.09 4.70
N LYS A 46 -6.70 -3.22 4.54
CA LYS A 46 -6.53 -4.41 5.40
C LYS A 46 -5.11 -4.97 5.32
N LEU A 47 -4.48 -4.90 4.15
CA LEU A 47 -3.08 -5.31 3.99
C LEU A 47 -2.16 -4.46 4.86
N ALA A 48 -2.30 -3.12 4.79
CA ALA A 48 -1.52 -2.18 5.58
C ALA A 48 -1.75 -2.38 7.09
N GLU A 49 -3.01 -2.49 7.53
CA GLU A 49 -3.36 -2.77 8.93
C GLU A 49 -2.74 -4.08 9.42
N SER A 50 -2.78 -5.15 8.60
CA SER A 50 -2.20 -6.46 8.96
C SER A 50 -0.66 -6.46 9.11
N LEU A 51 -0.02 -5.36 8.72
CA LEU A 51 1.42 -5.11 8.81
C LEU A 51 1.76 -4.08 9.90
N GLY A 52 0.77 -3.60 10.65
CA GLY A 52 0.97 -2.66 11.74
C GLY A 52 1.01 -1.19 11.33
N PHE A 53 0.64 -0.85 10.09
CA PHE A 53 0.42 0.55 9.74
C PHE A 53 -0.83 1.08 10.43
N GLU A 54 -0.78 2.36 10.80
CA GLU A 54 -1.89 3.11 11.33
C GLU A 54 -2.21 4.28 10.41
N ILE A 55 -3.48 4.68 10.35
CA ILE A 55 -3.88 5.89 9.62
C ILE A 55 -3.29 7.11 10.34
N LYS A 56 -2.43 7.86 9.65
CA LYS A 56 -1.84 9.11 10.16
C LYS A 56 -2.41 10.37 9.50
N SER A 57 -2.87 10.26 8.25
CA SER A 57 -3.47 11.35 7.48
C SER A 57 -4.46 10.82 6.45
N THR A 58 -5.33 11.72 5.98
CA THR A 58 -6.17 11.54 4.79
C THR A 58 -5.87 12.71 3.85
N GLU A 59 -5.65 12.41 2.57
CA GLU A 59 -5.30 13.41 1.55
C GLU A 59 -6.39 13.51 0.49
N VAL A 60 -6.60 14.71 -0.04
CA VAL A 60 -7.48 14.95 -1.19
C VAL A 60 -6.60 15.15 -2.42
N ILE A 61 -6.75 14.27 -3.41
CA ILE A 61 -6.03 14.33 -4.67
C ILE A 61 -6.96 14.93 -5.73
N VAL A 62 -6.55 16.04 -6.35
CA VAL A 62 -7.28 16.69 -7.44
C VAL A 62 -6.50 16.57 -8.75
N SER A 63 -7.19 16.31 -9.87
CA SER A 63 -6.58 16.23 -11.19
C SER A 63 -7.54 16.68 -12.28
N LEU A 64 -7.01 17.05 -13.45
CA LEU A 64 -7.81 17.33 -14.64
C LEU A 64 -8.17 16.01 -15.32
N THR A 65 -9.46 15.79 -15.58
CA THR A 65 -9.90 14.70 -16.44
C THR A 65 -9.53 15.02 -17.88
N LEU A 66 -8.61 14.24 -18.46
CA LEU A 66 -8.38 14.28 -19.90
C LEU A 66 -9.49 13.45 -20.56
N TYR A 67 -10.37 14.12 -21.30
CA TYR A 67 -11.30 13.45 -22.20
C TYR A 67 -10.51 13.02 -23.45
N ASN A 68 -10.45 11.71 -23.70
CA ASN A 68 -10.04 11.15 -24.99
C ASN A 68 -11.25 11.05 -25.91
#